data_AF-A0A6G0PZH0-F1
#
_entry.id   AF-A0A6G0PZH0-F1
#
_cell.length_a   1.000
_cell.length_b   1.000
_cell.length_c   1.000
_cell.angle_alpha   90.00
_cell.angle_beta   90.00
_cell.angle_gamma   90.00
#
_symmetry.space_group_name_H-M   'P 1'
#
loop_
_entity.id
_entity.type
_entity.pdbx_description
1 polymer ?
#
loop_
_entity_poly.entity_id
_entity_poly.type
_entity_poly.pdbx_seq_one_letter_code
_entity_poly.pdbx_strand_id
1 'polypeptide(L)'
;EFLIRGSFDDFESTFSIDKSTDDFVPKRQEDVEILKAKAWLKLVAESSVNVGDHLSFELTTKKQYSSISSLSSVEVSGVLFREEAGSNVEIGTVEFKSNEVNESPVVAFLRQVQPADANAGGMFANGGSHMLEKPLEINVPTNALAYAVASRDLNPIHRSKYAAILGHLPKGKPIMHGLWTATKVRDLVTQSFGLGFDSNVVDYDVNFDGMVYPGDKLFMQARHIGLDNGKKILSVEVVNGSGERVVSARAVVKQAPMAFVFTGQGSAAVGMGMDRY
;
A
#
# COMPACT_ATOMS: atom_id res chain seq x y z
N GLU A 1 -5.96 -10.18 4.07
CA GLU A 1 -7.40 -10.33 3.80
C GLU A 1 -7.77 -11.81 3.71
N PHE A 2 -9.03 -12.17 3.91
CA PHE A 2 -9.55 -13.53 3.70
C PHE A 2 -10.61 -13.51 2.60
N LEU A 3 -10.67 -14.59 1.81
CA LEU A 3 -11.64 -14.74 0.73
C LEU A 3 -12.54 -15.94 1.02
N ILE A 4 -13.84 -15.69 1.16
CA ILE A 4 -14.85 -16.74 1.12
C ILE A 4 -15.33 -16.83 -0.33
N ARG A 5 -15.11 -17.97 -0.98
CA ARG A 5 -15.55 -18.19 -2.36
C ARG A 5 -17.03 -18.57 -2.37
N GLY A 6 -17.80 -17.94 -3.24
CA GLY A 6 -19.23 -18.21 -3.36
C GLY A 6 -19.94 -17.11 -4.13
N SER A 7 -21.27 -17.19 -4.14
CA SER A 7 -22.15 -16.12 -4.57
C SER A 7 -22.85 -15.58 -3.32
N PHE A 8 -22.82 -14.27 -3.17
CA PHE A 8 -23.28 -13.55 -1.98
C PHE A 8 -24.19 -12.41 -2.42
N ASP A 9 -25.34 -12.29 -1.76
CA ASP A 9 -26.32 -11.22 -1.94
C ASP A 9 -26.65 -10.51 -0.61
N ASP A 10 -25.90 -10.80 0.46
CA ASP A 10 -26.00 -10.28 1.82
C ASP A 10 -25.37 -8.89 2.00
N PHE A 11 -25.69 -7.97 1.07
CA PHE A 11 -25.15 -6.60 1.03
C PHE A 11 -25.45 -5.77 2.29
N GLU A 12 -26.53 -6.09 3.00
CA GLU A 12 -26.89 -5.48 4.30
C GLU A 12 -25.77 -5.55 5.35
N SER A 13 -24.90 -6.56 5.27
CA SER A 13 -23.75 -6.73 6.16
C SER A 13 -22.41 -6.33 5.52
N THR A 14 -22.43 -5.94 4.24
CA THR A 14 -21.24 -5.63 3.44
C THR A 14 -20.85 -4.16 3.55
N PHE A 15 -19.62 -3.91 4.02
CA PHE A 15 -19.07 -2.56 4.15
C PHE A 15 -17.56 -2.51 3.89
N SER A 16 -17.05 -1.31 3.60
CA SER A 16 -15.62 -1.00 3.59
C SER A 16 -15.33 0.18 4.52
N ILE A 17 -14.13 0.18 5.12
CA ILE A 17 -13.61 1.32 5.87
C ILE A 17 -12.22 1.62 5.35
N ASP A 18 -12.10 2.77 4.70
CA ASP A 18 -10.87 3.26 4.10
C ASP A 18 -10.35 4.41 4.96
N LYS A 19 -9.06 4.38 5.32
CA LYS A 19 -8.38 5.52 5.96
C LYS A 19 -7.45 6.16 4.96
N SER A 20 -7.45 7.49 4.88
CA SER A 20 -6.56 8.24 4.00
C SER A 20 -5.97 9.46 4.70
N THR A 21 -4.77 9.83 4.25
CA THR A 21 -4.12 11.10 4.57
C THR A 21 -3.88 11.79 3.23
N ASP A 22 -4.57 12.91 3.03
CA ASP A 22 -4.64 13.60 1.76
C ASP A 22 -4.12 15.03 1.92
N ASP A 23 -2.98 15.33 1.30
CA ASP A 23 -2.38 16.66 1.37
C ASP A 23 -2.99 17.61 0.33
N PHE A 24 -3.13 18.88 0.70
CA PHE A 24 -3.67 19.91 -0.17
C PHE A 24 -3.00 21.26 0.11
N VAL A 25 -2.51 21.91 -0.95
CA VAL A 25 -1.93 23.26 -0.87
C VAL A 25 -2.76 24.18 -1.76
N PRO A 26 -3.60 25.07 -1.19
CA PRO A 26 -4.37 26.04 -1.97
C PRO A 26 -3.43 26.97 -2.73
N LYS A 27 -3.50 27.00 -4.06
CA LYS A 27 -2.60 27.81 -4.90
C LYS A 27 -3.19 29.16 -5.26
N ARG A 28 -4.53 29.26 -5.25
CA ARG A 28 -5.29 30.46 -5.61
C ARG A 28 -6.33 30.77 -4.54
N GLN A 29 -6.75 32.02 -4.49
CA GLN A 29 -7.80 32.46 -3.56
C GLN A 29 -9.12 31.71 -3.77
N GLU A 30 -9.46 31.40 -5.02
CA GLU A 30 -10.61 30.55 -5.38
C GLU A 30 -10.58 29.19 -4.68
N ASP A 31 -9.41 28.57 -4.56
CA ASP A 31 -9.25 27.25 -3.94
C ASP A 31 -9.61 27.30 -2.45
N VAL A 32 -9.22 28.40 -1.77
CA VAL A 32 -9.55 28.66 -0.37
C VAL A 32 -11.05 28.90 -0.18
N GLU A 33 -11.66 29.69 -1.06
CA GLU A 33 -13.09 29.99 -1.02
C GLU A 33 -13.94 28.75 -1.27
N ILE A 34 -13.57 27.94 -2.27
CA ILE A 34 -14.24 26.67 -2.57
C ILE A 34 -14.16 25.72 -1.38
N LEU A 35 -13.00 25.63 -0.72
CA LEU A 35 -12.83 24.78 0.45
C LEU A 35 -13.72 25.24 1.62
N LYS A 36 -13.70 26.55 1.93
CA LYS A 36 -14.52 27.13 3.01
C LYS A 36 -16.02 27.02 2.75
N ALA A 37 -16.44 26.95 1.49
CA ALA A 37 -17.84 26.79 1.11
C ALA A 37 -18.37 25.35 1.27
N LYS A 38 -17.51 24.36 1.56
CA LYS A 38 -17.95 22.96 1.70
C LYS A 38 -18.69 22.74 3.01
N ALA A 39 -19.95 22.36 2.93
CA ALA A 39 -20.80 22.08 4.09
C ALA A 39 -20.28 20.93 4.99
N TRP A 40 -19.46 20.04 4.44
CA TRP A 40 -18.85 18.93 5.17
C TRP A 40 -17.61 19.34 5.97
N LEU A 41 -17.11 20.57 5.83
CA LEU A 41 -15.96 21.10 6.56
C LEU A 41 -16.42 22.12 7.61
N LYS A 42 -16.04 21.90 8.86
CA LYS A 42 -16.27 22.84 9.96
C LYS A 42 -14.92 23.27 10.51
N LEU A 43 -14.54 24.53 10.32
CA LEU A 43 -13.30 25.07 10.88
C LEU A 43 -13.49 25.39 12.36
N VAL A 44 -12.42 25.21 13.14
CA VAL A 44 -12.38 25.63 14.56
C VAL A 44 -12.47 27.16 14.63
N ALA A 45 -13.07 27.68 15.70
CA ALA A 45 -13.14 29.12 15.93
C ALA A 45 -11.74 29.76 15.82
N GLU A 46 -11.67 30.96 15.21
CA GLU A 46 -10.43 31.72 14.98
C GLU A 46 -9.43 31.11 13.98
N SER A 47 -9.70 29.91 13.44
CA SER A 47 -8.86 29.30 12.42
C SER A 47 -9.21 29.82 11.02
N SER A 48 -8.20 30.15 10.22
CA SER A 48 -8.35 30.57 8.83
C SER A 48 -7.43 29.79 7.91
N VAL A 49 -7.94 29.35 6.77
CA VAL A 49 -7.12 28.82 5.66
C VAL A 49 -6.70 29.96 4.74
N ASN A 50 -5.41 29.98 4.36
CA ASN A 50 -4.80 30.93 3.44
C ASN A 50 -4.18 30.22 2.22
N VAL A 51 -3.87 31.01 1.18
CA VAL A 51 -3.12 30.54 0.01
C VAL A 51 -1.71 30.16 0.45
N GLY A 52 -1.25 28.98 0.02
CA GLY A 52 0.07 28.43 0.39
C GLY A 52 0.10 27.67 1.71
N ASP A 53 -1.00 27.61 2.48
CA ASP A 53 -1.08 26.75 3.66
C ASP A 53 -0.92 25.28 3.24
N HIS A 54 -0.08 24.54 3.98
CA HIS A 54 0.06 23.09 3.82
C HIS A 54 -0.98 22.40 4.68
N LEU A 55 -2.04 21.90 4.04
CA LEU A 55 -3.16 21.24 4.70
C LEU A 55 -3.05 19.73 4.55
N SER A 56 -3.40 19.00 5.61
CA SER A 56 -3.47 17.54 5.57
C SER A 56 -4.83 17.07 6.10
N PHE A 57 -5.56 16.32 5.29
CA PHE A 57 -6.85 15.75 5.63
C PHE A 57 -6.65 14.31 6.09
N GLU A 58 -6.87 14.04 7.38
CA GLU A 58 -6.90 12.69 7.91
C GLU A 58 -8.34 12.20 7.95
N LEU A 59 -8.71 11.32 7.01
CA LEU A 59 -10.08 10.91 6.78
C LEU A 59 -10.28 9.41 7.05
N THR A 60 -11.45 9.08 7.57
CA THR A 60 -12.02 7.74 7.61
C THR A 60 -13.31 7.74 6.79
N THR A 61 -13.31 6.99 5.69
CA THR A 61 -14.46 6.80 4.81
C THR A 61 -15.06 5.43 5.03
N LYS A 62 -16.31 5.37 5.47
CA LYS A 62 -17.09 4.14 5.58
C LYS A 62 -18.11 4.07 4.44
N LYS A 63 -18.13 2.96 3.72
CA LYS A 63 -19.09 2.69 2.64
C LYS A 63 -19.90 1.46 3.01
N GLN A 64 -21.21 1.55 2.92
CA GLN A 64 -22.14 0.42 3.04
C GLN A 64 -22.71 0.13 1.65
N TYR A 65 -22.83 -1.14 1.29
CA TYR A 65 -23.22 -1.56 -0.06
C TYR A 65 -24.69 -1.97 -0.11
N SER A 66 -25.38 -1.60 -1.20
CA SER A 66 -26.73 -2.11 -1.53
C SER A 66 -26.70 -3.13 -2.67
N SER A 67 -25.65 -3.09 -3.49
CA SER A 67 -25.35 -4.08 -4.53
C SER A 67 -23.86 -4.05 -4.85
N ILE A 68 -23.43 -4.84 -5.85
CA ILE A 68 -22.05 -4.86 -6.33
C ILE A 68 -21.59 -3.51 -6.91
N SER A 69 -22.53 -2.67 -7.36
CA SER A 69 -22.24 -1.40 -8.05
C SER A 69 -22.88 -0.18 -7.40
N SER A 70 -23.57 -0.34 -6.26
CA SER A 70 -24.26 0.75 -5.58
C SER A 70 -24.03 0.74 -4.08
N LEU A 71 -23.96 1.95 -3.51
CA LEU A 71 -23.83 2.15 -2.08
C LEU A 71 -25.22 2.40 -1.47
N SER A 72 -25.43 1.91 -0.26
CA SER A 72 -26.58 2.27 0.57
C SER A 72 -26.29 3.50 1.44
N SER A 73 -25.03 3.70 1.82
CA SER A 73 -24.60 4.90 2.55
C SER A 73 -23.10 5.12 2.44
N VAL A 74 -22.71 6.39 2.46
CA VAL A 74 -21.33 6.85 2.58
C VAL A 74 -21.24 7.77 3.80
N GLU A 75 -20.30 7.48 4.68
CA GLU A 75 -19.94 8.30 5.83
C GLU A 75 -18.46 8.67 5.72
N VAL A 76 -18.14 9.96 5.86
CA VAL A 76 -16.77 10.44 5.96
C VAL A 76 -16.64 11.24 7.24
N SER A 77 -15.63 10.90 8.02
CA SER A 77 -15.29 11.60 9.25
C SER A 77 -13.78 11.82 9.27
N GLY A 78 -13.32 12.92 9.85
CA GLY A 78 -11.90 13.21 9.88
C GLY A 78 -11.55 14.57 10.44
N VAL A 79 -10.26 14.87 10.40
CA VAL A 79 -9.69 16.11 10.91
C VAL A 79 -8.87 16.78 9.82
N LEU A 80 -8.93 18.11 9.77
CA LEU A 80 -8.10 18.95 8.93
C LEU A 80 -6.97 19.54 9.77
N PHE A 81 -5.74 19.20 9.40
CA PHE A 81 -4.53 19.77 9.98
C PHE A 81 -3.92 20.82 9.07
N ARG A 82 -3.23 21.78 9.67
CA ARG A 82 -2.30 22.69 8.99
C ARG A 82 -0.90 22.48 9.55
N GLU A 83 0.08 22.39 8.67
CA GLU A 83 1.49 22.37 9.06
C GLU A 83 1.93 23.77 9.51
N GLU A 84 2.39 23.87 10.75
CA GLU A 84 2.95 25.07 11.36
C GLU A 84 4.27 24.73 12.05
N ALA A 85 5.36 25.33 11.59
CA ALA A 85 6.70 25.18 12.18
C ALA A 85 7.15 23.72 12.41
N GLY A 86 6.78 22.81 11.50
CA GLY A 86 7.09 21.38 11.59
C GLY A 86 6.18 20.57 12.52
N SER A 87 5.04 21.14 12.92
CA SER A 87 3.98 20.47 13.69
C SER A 87 2.63 20.59 12.99
N ASN A 88 1.74 19.63 13.18
CA ASN A 88 0.39 19.67 12.63
C ASN A 88 -0.58 20.23 13.69
N VAL A 89 -1.21 21.36 13.38
CA VAL A 89 -2.24 21.99 14.21
C VAL A 89 -3.62 21.65 13.64
N GLU A 90 -4.51 21.14 14.47
CA GLU A 90 -5.91 20.90 14.09
C GLU A 90 -6.61 22.24 13.87
N ILE A 91 -7.18 22.43 12.67
CA ILE A 91 -7.88 23.66 12.29
C ILE A 91 -9.34 23.42 11.88
N GLY A 92 -9.78 22.16 11.82
CA GLY A 92 -11.18 21.84 11.50
C GLY A 92 -11.49 20.35 11.52
N THR A 93 -12.79 20.05 11.46
CA THR A 93 -13.34 18.69 11.39
C THR A 93 -14.07 18.49 10.07
N VAL A 94 -13.95 17.29 9.52
CA VAL A 94 -14.68 16.85 8.32
C VAL A 94 -15.77 15.87 8.73
N GLU A 95 -17.00 16.14 8.31
CA GLU A 95 -18.15 15.28 8.58
C GLU A 95 -19.11 15.30 7.38
N PHE A 96 -19.34 14.13 6.80
CA PHE A 96 -20.28 13.93 5.71
C PHE A 96 -21.00 12.61 5.89
N LYS A 97 -22.32 12.60 5.65
CA LYS A 97 -23.14 11.39 5.65
C LYS A 97 -24.23 11.53 4.60
N SER A 98 -24.37 10.52 3.74
CA SER A 98 -25.43 10.48 2.73
C SER A 98 -25.77 9.04 2.33
N ASN A 99 -27.03 8.83 1.95
CA ASN A 99 -27.54 7.56 1.44
C ASN A 99 -27.84 7.62 -0.08
N GLU A 100 -27.57 8.76 -0.71
CA GLU A 100 -27.96 9.05 -2.10
C GLU A 100 -26.76 9.10 -3.06
N VAL A 101 -25.56 8.87 -2.55
CA VAL A 101 -24.31 9.00 -3.31
C VAL A 101 -23.63 7.65 -3.48
N ASN A 102 -23.05 7.43 -4.66
CA ASN A 102 -22.22 6.27 -4.96
C ASN A 102 -20.71 6.56 -4.82
N GLU A 103 -20.33 7.79 -4.50
CA GLU A 103 -18.95 8.18 -4.20
C GLU A 103 -18.93 9.27 -3.12
N SER A 104 -17.84 9.33 -2.36
CA SER A 104 -17.62 10.39 -1.38
C SER A 104 -17.32 11.72 -2.09
N PRO A 105 -18.12 12.79 -1.89
CA PRO A 105 -17.82 14.10 -2.45
C PRO A 105 -16.59 14.75 -1.82
N VAL A 106 -16.19 14.32 -0.61
CA VAL A 106 -14.96 14.77 0.06
C VAL A 106 -13.75 14.22 -0.68
N VAL A 107 -13.73 12.90 -0.90
CA VAL A 107 -12.63 12.21 -1.60
C VAL A 107 -12.55 12.66 -3.06
N ALA A 108 -13.69 12.81 -3.73
CA ALA A 108 -13.74 13.30 -5.10
C ALA A 108 -13.20 14.74 -5.22
N PHE A 109 -13.53 15.61 -4.26
CA PHE A 109 -12.97 16.96 -4.20
C PHE A 109 -11.45 16.94 -4.02
N LEU A 110 -10.93 16.18 -3.06
CA LEU A 110 -9.48 16.09 -2.81
C LEU A 110 -8.73 15.57 -4.03
N ARG A 111 -9.26 14.55 -4.70
CA ARG A 111 -8.71 14.03 -5.97
C ARG A 111 -8.65 15.11 -7.07
N GLN A 112 -9.61 16.02 -7.11
CA GLN A 112 -9.66 17.09 -8.11
C GLN A 112 -8.66 18.22 -7.82
N VAL A 113 -8.44 18.55 -6.54
CA VAL A 113 -7.57 19.67 -6.14
C VAL A 113 -6.12 19.26 -5.91
N GLN A 114 -5.86 17.96 -5.79
CA GLN A 114 -4.51 17.41 -5.77
C GLN A 114 -3.94 17.30 -7.19
N PRO A 115 -2.70 17.78 -7.44
CA PRO A 115 -1.95 17.31 -8.59
C PRO A 115 -1.69 15.81 -8.42
N ALA A 116 -1.83 15.04 -9.50
CA ALA A 116 -1.78 13.58 -9.51
C ALA A 116 -0.80 12.98 -8.48
N ASP A 117 -1.38 12.27 -7.52
CA ASP A 117 -0.79 11.29 -6.63
C ASP A 117 0.37 11.76 -5.73
N ALA A 118 0.04 12.30 -4.55
CA ALA A 118 0.98 12.33 -3.42
C ALA A 118 1.54 10.91 -3.10
N ASN A 119 0.78 9.85 -3.41
CA ASN A 119 1.20 8.44 -3.30
C ASN A 119 2.02 7.90 -4.49
N ALA A 120 2.08 8.61 -5.63
CA ALA A 120 3.03 8.31 -6.73
C ALA A 120 4.29 9.15 -6.62
N GLY A 121 4.33 10.10 -5.67
CA GLY A 121 5.51 10.89 -5.30
C GLY A 121 6.66 9.99 -4.85
N GLY A 122 7.44 9.53 -5.82
CA GLY A 122 8.59 8.65 -5.57
C GLY A 122 8.68 7.45 -6.51
N MET A 123 7.61 7.10 -7.24
CA MET A 123 7.66 6.05 -8.25
C MET A 123 8.47 6.48 -9.48
N PHE A 124 9.30 5.59 -10.00
CA PHE A 124 10.12 5.89 -11.18
C PHE A 124 9.29 5.81 -12.47
N ALA A 125 9.41 6.82 -13.33
CA ALA A 125 8.65 6.92 -14.58
C ALA A 125 8.87 5.74 -15.56
N ASN A 126 10.03 5.07 -15.48
CA ASN A 126 10.35 3.89 -16.29
C ASN A 126 9.91 2.56 -15.64
N GLY A 127 9.20 2.61 -14.51
CA GLY A 127 8.83 1.42 -13.72
C GLY A 127 10.01 0.77 -12.99
N GLY A 128 11.17 1.44 -12.93
CA GLY A 128 12.32 0.99 -12.14
C GLY A 128 13.15 -0.13 -12.76
N SER A 129 14.14 -0.61 -12.02
CA SER A 129 15.14 -1.57 -12.49
C SER A 129 15.15 -2.87 -11.67
N HIS A 130 15.55 -3.98 -12.30
CA HIS A 130 15.76 -5.24 -11.61
C HIS A 130 16.90 -5.14 -10.59
N MET A 131 16.69 -5.73 -9.41
CA MET A 131 17.61 -5.69 -8.29
C MET A 131 18.47 -6.96 -8.18
N LEU A 132 18.09 -8.02 -8.91
CA LEU A 132 18.81 -9.29 -8.96
C LEU A 132 19.19 -9.59 -10.41
N GLU A 133 20.44 -9.99 -10.63
CA GLU A 133 20.92 -10.41 -11.96
C GLU A 133 20.13 -11.63 -12.47
N LYS A 134 19.82 -12.56 -11.57
CA LYS A 134 18.98 -13.75 -11.84
C LYS A 134 17.96 -13.93 -10.72
N PRO A 135 16.76 -14.46 -11.02
CA PRO A 135 15.79 -14.79 -9.99
C PRO A 135 16.34 -15.75 -8.94
N LEU A 136 15.97 -15.56 -7.67
CA LEU A 136 16.32 -16.48 -6.59
C LEU A 136 15.39 -17.70 -6.61
N GLU A 137 15.96 -18.90 -6.61
CA GLU A 137 15.19 -20.14 -6.53
C GLU A 137 14.72 -20.41 -5.08
N ILE A 138 13.44 -20.76 -4.94
CA ILE A 138 12.82 -21.17 -3.69
C ILE A 138 12.36 -22.61 -3.86
N ASN A 139 12.88 -23.50 -3.00
CA ASN A 139 12.42 -24.88 -2.92
C ASN A 139 11.35 -25.00 -1.84
N VAL A 140 10.12 -25.29 -2.25
CA VAL A 140 8.99 -25.44 -1.34
C VAL A 140 9.11 -26.79 -0.60
N PRO A 141 8.95 -26.83 0.74
CA PRO A 141 8.97 -28.05 1.51
C PRO A 141 8.01 -29.10 0.94
N THR A 142 8.38 -30.36 1.03
CA THR A 142 7.57 -31.48 0.51
C THR A 142 6.31 -31.75 1.32
N ASN A 143 6.14 -31.11 2.48
CA ASN A 143 4.92 -31.11 3.27
C ASN A 143 4.78 -29.81 4.08
N ALA A 144 3.55 -29.50 4.50
CA ALA A 144 3.22 -28.28 5.24
C ALA A 144 3.23 -28.44 6.78
N LEU A 145 3.70 -29.59 7.31
CA LEU A 145 3.54 -29.92 8.73
C LEU A 145 4.33 -28.98 9.64
N ALA A 146 5.59 -28.72 9.32
CA ALA A 146 6.46 -27.86 10.12
C ALA A 146 5.86 -26.46 10.28
N TYR A 147 5.34 -25.89 9.19
CA TYR A 147 4.69 -24.59 9.24
C TYR A 147 3.39 -24.63 10.04
N ALA A 148 2.52 -25.61 9.80
CA ALA A 148 1.25 -25.75 10.53
C ALA A 148 1.45 -25.82 12.06
N VAL A 149 2.50 -26.51 12.52
CA VAL A 149 2.84 -26.61 13.95
C VAL A 149 3.34 -25.26 14.48
N ALA A 150 4.24 -24.60 13.75
CA ALA A 150 4.83 -23.33 14.18
C ALA A 150 3.81 -22.18 14.17
N SER A 151 2.98 -22.08 13.13
CA SER A 151 1.99 -21.00 12.96
C SER A 151 0.69 -21.26 13.70
N ARG A 152 0.43 -22.53 14.07
CA ARG A 152 -0.87 -23.03 14.56
C ARG A 152 -2.00 -22.95 13.53
N ASP A 153 -1.68 -22.67 12.26
CA ASP A 153 -2.63 -22.85 11.17
C ASP A 153 -2.74 -24.34 10.83
N LEU A 154 -3.63 -25.01 11.56
CA LEU A 154 -3.92 -26.42 11.43
C LEU A 154 -4.96 -26.72 10.34
N ASN A 155 -5.33 -25.75 9.48
CA ASN A 155 -6.36 -25.92 8.46
C ASN A 155 -6.09 -27.19 7.62
N PRO A 156 -7.04 -28.16 7.60
CA PRO A 156 -6.84 -29.46 6.98
C PRO A 156 -6.51 -29.41 5.49
N ILE A 157 -6.89 -28.35 4.77
CA ILE A 157 -6.63 -28.22 3.32
C ILE A 157 -5.14 -28.24 2.98
N HIS A 158 -4.26 -27.96 3.94
CA HIS A 158 -2.81 -27.97 3.75
C HIS A 158 -2.15 -29.34 3.98
N ARG A 159 -2.87 -30.27 4.61
CA ARG A 159 -2.27 -31.54 5.10
C ARG A 159 -3.11 -32.79 4.82
N SER A 160 -4.38 -32.65 4.46
CA SER A 160 -5.29 -33.76 4.21
C SER A 160 -5.79 -33.74 2.76
N LYS A 161 -5.53 -34.82 2.03
CA LYS A 161 -6.07 -35.02 0.68
C LYS A 161 -7.60 -35.01 0.67
N TYR A 162 -8.23 -35.60 1.68
CA TYR A 162 -9.69 -35.62 1.80
C TYR A 162 -10.26 -34.22 1.98
N ALA A 163 -9.63 -33.41 2.83
CA ALA A 163 -10.04 -32.02 3.02
C ALA A 163 -9.81 -31.17 1.77
N ALA A 164 -8.71 -31.38 1.04
CA ALA A 164 -8.47 -30.69 -0.22
C ALA A 164 -9.51 -31.05 -1.28
N ILE A 165 -9.92 -32.31 -1.38
CA ILE A 165 -11.01 -32.76 -2.26
C ILE A 165 -12.35 -32.13 -1.82
N LEU A 166 -12.66 -32.16 -0.53
CA LEU A 166 -13.89 -31.59 0.03
C LEU A 166 -13.96 -30.07 -0.18
N GLY A 167 -12.82 -29.38 -0.06
CA GLY A 167 -12.68 -27.94 -0.33
C GLY A 167 -12.54 -27.60 -1.81
N HIS A 168 -12.76 -28.57 -2.71
CA HIS A 168 -12.68 -28.39 -4.17
C HIS A 168 -11.36 -27.77 -4.66
N LEU A 169 -10.25 -28.06 -3.99
CA LEU A 169 -8.93 -27.61 -4.44
C LEU A 169 -8.54 -28.31 -5.75
N PRO A 170 -7.82 -27.63 -6.66
CA PRO A 170 -7.44 -28.23 -7.93
C PRO A 170 -6.69 -29.54 -7.74
N LYS A 171 -7.02 -30.53 -8.59
CA LYS A 171 -6.44 -31.88 -8.56
C LYS A 171 -6.65 -32.62 -7.23
N GLY A 172 -7.48 -32.10 -6.31
CA GLY A 172 -7.71 -32.66 -4.98
C GLY A 172 -6.44 -32.75 -4.13
N LYS A 173 -5.49 -31.83 -4.33
CA LYS A 173 -4.18 -31.86 -3.67
C LYS A 173 -4.10 -30.80 -2.57
N PRO A 174 -3.47 -31.12 -1.43
CA PRO A 174 -3.14 -30.12 -0.44
C PRO A 174 -2.22 -29.03 -1.01
N ILE A 175 -2.48 -27.78 -0.64
CA ILE A 175 -1.67 -26.62 -1.02
C ILE A 175 -0.75 -26.22 0.14
N MET A 176 0.40 -25.64 -0.16
CA MET A 176 1.25 -25.01 0.85
C MET A 176 0.53 -23.80 1.46
N HIS A 177 0.81 -23.47 2.72
CA HIS A 177 0.26 -22.25 3.34
C HIS A 177 0.73 -21.01 2.58
N GLY A 178 -0.20 -20.12 2.21
CA GLY A 178 0.16 -18.84 1.57
C GLY A 178 1.14 -18.05 2.45
N LEU A 179 0.88 -17.98 3.76
CA LEU A 179 1.77 -17.31 4.70
C LEU A 179 3.14 -17.97 4.86
N TRP A 180 3.29 -19.28 4.56
CA TRP A 180 4.62 -19.88 4.46
C TRP A 180 5.39 -19.26 3.28
N THR A 181 4.75 -19.14 2.10
CA THR A 181 5.37 -18.52 0.92
C THR A 181 5.69 -17.05 1.19
N ALA A 182 4.75 -16.28 1.76
CA ALA A 182 4.96 -14.87 2.11
C ALA A 182 6.14 -14.68 3.08
N THR A 183 6.21 -15.47 4.15
CA THR A 183 7.31 -15.37 5.11
C THR A 183 8.64 -15.76 4.49
N LYS A 184 8.67 -16.76 3.60
CA LYS A 184 9.90 -17.12 2.88
C LYS A 184 10.36 -16.03 1.91
N VAL A 185 9.43 -15.39 1.21
CA VAL A 185 9.73 -14.26 0.32
C VAL A 185 10.24 -13.07 1.11
N ARG A 186 9.61 -12.73 2.24
CA ARG A 186 10.06 -11.65 3.13
C ARG A 186 11.46 -11.90 3.71
N ASP A 187 11.77 -13.13 4.08
CA ASP A 187 13.11 -13.55 4.51
C ASP A 187 14.15 -13.26 3.42
N LEU A 188 13.88 -13.62 2.16
CA LEU A 188 14.77 -13.31 1.04
C LEU A 188 14.89 -11.82 0.77
N VAL A 189 13.79 -11.06 0.86
CA VAL A 189 13.82 -9.59 0.76
C VAL A 189 14.72 -8.99 1.84
N THR A 190 14.64 -9.49 3.06
CA THR A 190 15.46 -9.04 4.19
C THR A 190 16.94 -9.33 3.96
N GLN A 191 17.26 -10.54 3.51
CA GLN A 191 18.62 -10.96 3.22
C GLN A 191 19.23 -10.17 2.04
N SER A 192 18.49 -10.01 0.95
CA SER A 192 19.00 -9.38 -0.28
C SER A 192 18.97 -7.86 -0.26
N PHE A 193 17.98 -7.25 0.39
CA PHE A 193 17.73 -5.81 0.28
C PHE A 193 17.70 -5.09 1.63
N GLY A 194 17.41 -5.81 2.72
CA GLY A 194 17.38 -5.28 4.08
C GLY A 194 18.75 -5.25 4.79
N LEU A 195 19.86 -5.46 4.08
CA LEU A 195 21.21 -5.57 4.66
C LEU A 195 21.31 -6.65 5.74
N GLY A 196 20.46 -7.69 5.67
CA GLY A 196 20.40 -8.77 6.65
C GLY A 196 19.65 -8.43 7.95
N PHE A 197 19.08 -7.23 8.08
CA PHE A 197 18.31 -6.81 9.26
C PHE A 197 16.83 -6.68 8.95
N ASP A 198 16.01 -7.43 9.70
CA ASP A 198 14.55 -7.41 9.51
C ASP A 198 13.94 -6.01 9.72
N SER A 199 14.50 -5.24 10.65
CA SER A 199 14.08 -3.86 10.96
C SER A 199 14.36 -2.85 9.84
N ASN A 200 15.04 -3.27 8.76
CA ASN A 200 15.20 -2.47 7.55
C ASN A 200 14.06 -2.67 6.56
N VAL A 201 13.28 -3.75 6.65
CA VAL A 201 12.02 -3.91 5.89
C VAL A 201 10.92 -3.27 6.72
N VAL A 202 10.59 -2.01 6.43
CA VAL A 202 9.68 -1.20 7.26
C VAL A 202 8.21 -1.42 6.95
N ASP A 203 7.93 -1.90 5.74
CA ASP A 203 6.58 -2.13 5.23
C ASP A 203 6.61 -3.29 4.24
N TYR A 204 5.59 -4.14 4.29
CA TYR A 204 5.52 -5.36 3.47
C TYR A 204 4.07 -5.78 3.23
N ASP A 205 3.63 -5.62 1.99
CA ASP A 205 2.32 -6.06 1.51
C ASP A 205 2.49 -7.25 0.58
N VAL A 206 1.60 -8.25 0.70
CA VAL A 206 1.67 -9.47 -0.11
C VAL A 206 0.30 -9.88 -0.62
N ASN A 207 0.25 -10.25 -1.90
CA ASN A 207 -0.91 -10.82 -2.56
C ASN A 207 -0.62 -12.27 -2.95
N PHE A 208 -1.62 -13.13 -2.73
CA PHE A 208 -1.57 -14.54 -3.11
C PHE A 208 -2.28 -14.74 -4.44
N ASP A 209 -1.53 -14.58 -5.53
CA ASP A 209 -2.05 -14.59 -6.90
C ASP A 209 -2.33 -16.01 -7.42
N GLY A 210 -1.61 -17.01 -6.87
CA GLY A 210 -1.69 -18.40 -7.33
C GLY A 210 -1.43 -19.40 -6.21
N MET A 211 -1.85 -20.64 -6.45
CA MET A 211 -1.64 -21.74 -5.50
C MET A 211 -0.23 -22.31 -5.64
N VAL A 212 0.41 -22.54 -4.49
CA VAL A 212 1.70 -23.21 -4.37
C VAL A 212 1.48 -24.59 -3.76
N TYR A 213 2.14 -25.61 -4.28
CA TYR A 213 2.05 -26.99 -3.79
C TYR A 213 3.34 -27.40 -3.09
N PRO A 214 3.26 -28.33 -2.10
CA PRO A 214 4.46 -28.91 -1.51
C PRO A 214 5.37 -29.56 -2.55
N GLY A 215 6.67 -29.23 -2.50
CA GLY A 215 7.68 -29.68 -3.47
C GLY A 215 7.82 -28.82 -4.73
N ASP A 216 7.02 -27.77 -4.90
CA ASP A 216 7.19 -26.82 -6.00
C ASP A 216 8.56 -26.13 -5.97
N LYS A 217 9.01 -25.72 -7.17
CA LYS A 217 10.11 -24.76 -7.34
C LYS A 217 9.54 -23.42 -7.76
N LEU A 218 9.91 -22.37 -7.03
CA LEU A 218 9.51 -21.00 -7.32
C LEU A 218 10.73 -20.14 -7.62
N PHE A 219 10.50 -19.01 -8.28
CA PHE A 219 11.54 -18.07 -8.67
C PHE A 219 11.13 -16.65 -8.30
N MET A 220 11.92 -16.00 -7.45
CA MET A 220 11.67 -14.63 -6.97
C MET A 220 12.53 -13.63 -7.72
N GLN A 221 11.92 -12.56 -8.22
CA GLN A 221 12.59 -11.39 -8.77
C GLN A 221 12.09 -10.13 -8.04
N ALA A 222 12.94 -9.11 -7.96
CA ALA A 222 12.60 -7.83 -7.37
C ALA A 222 12.98 -6.67 -8.30
N ARG A 223 12.16 -5.63 -8.32
CA ARG A 223 12.40 -4.37 -9.01
C ARG A 223 12.38 -3.23 -8.01
N HIS A 224 13.34 -2.32 -8.09
CA HIS A 224 13.30 -1.06 -7.35
C HIS A 224 12.48 -0.06 -8.14
N ILE A 225 11.25 0.18 -7.70
CA ILE A 225 10.20 0.87 -8.45
C ILE A 225 9.99 2.31 -8.00
N GLY A 226 10.57 2.72 -6.88
CA GLY A 226 10.46 4.08 -6.39
C GLY A 226 11.11 4.30 -5.02
N LEU A 227 10.89 5.48 -4.46
CA LEU A 227 11.33 5.88 -3.13
C LEU A 227 10.15 6.32 -2.26
N ASP A 228 10.20 5.98 -0.97
CA ASP A 228 9.31 6.52 0.06
C ASP A 228 10.19 7.13 1.16
N ASN A 229 10.22 8.47 1.25
CA ASN A 229 10.96 9.20 2.29
C ASN A 229 12.43 8.70 2.44
N GLY A 230 13.12 8.54 1.31
CA GLY A 230 14.51 8.06 1.27
C GLY A 230 14.68 6.55 1.48
N LYS A 231 13.61 5.77 1.55
CA LYS A 231 13.62 4.29 1.56
C LYS A 231 13.28 3.77 0.17
N LYS A 232 13.78 2.60 -0.21
CA LYS A 232 13.48 1.96 -1.50
C LYS A 232 12.11 1.32 -1.46
N ILE A 233 11.30 1.53 -2.49
CA ILE A 233 10.09 0.76 -2.75
C ILE A 233 10.44 -0.35 -3.74
N LEU A 234 10.19 -1.60 -3.34
CA LEU A 234 10.43 -2.78 -4.15
C LEU A 234 9.11 -3.41 -4.59
N SER A 235 9.01 -3.73 -5.88
CA SER A 235 8.02 -4.68 -6.41
C SER A 235 8.67 -6.05 -6.49
N VAL A 236 8.12 -7.02 -5.78
CA VAL A 236 8.62 -8.39 -5.72
C VAL A 236 7.61 -9.29 -6.40
N GLU A 237 8.10 -10.13 -7.31
CA GLU A 237 7.30 -11.09 -8.05
C GLU A 237 7.86 -12.49 -7.85
N VAL A 238 6.98 -13.46 -7.62
CA VAL A 238 7.33 -14.86 -7.51
C VAL A 238 6.51 -15.67 -8.49
N VAL A 239 7.19 -16.45 -9.31
CA VAL A 239 6.58 -17.34 -10.31
C VAL A 239 6.87 -18.80 -10.01
N ASN A 240 6.00 -19.70 -10.45
CA ASN A 240 6.24 -21.15 -10.39
C ASN A 240 7.13 -21.64 -11.56
N GLY A 241 7.41 -22.94 -11.61
CA GLY A 241 8.19 -23.56 -12.68
C GLY A 241 7.58 -23.46 -14.09
N SER A 242 6.31 -23.07 -14.22
CA SER A 242 5.64 -22.80 -15.49
C SER A 242 5.61 -21.32 -15.86
N GLY A 243 6.19 -20.44 -15.03
CA GLY A 243 6.19 -19.00 -15.22
C GLY A 243 4.89 -18.30 -14.78
N GLU A 244 3.97 -19.01 -14.13
CA GLU A 244 2.75 -18.40 -13.60
C GLU A 244 3.06 -17.69 -12.27
N ARG A 245 2.58 -16.45 -12.12
CA ARG A 245 2.75 -15.69 -10.89
C ARG A 245 1.92 -16.31 -9.76
N VAL A 246 2.60 -16.58 -8.64
CA VAL A 246 1.98 -17.14 -7.42
C VAL A 246 1.92 -16.15 -6.28
N VAL A 247 2.88 -15.22 -6.22
CA VAL A 247 2.92 -14.14 -5.22
C VAL A 247 3.38 -12.86 -5.90
N SER A 248 2.71 -11.76 -5.56
CA SER A 248 3.22 -10.40 -5.75
C SER A 248 3.33 -9.73 -4.38
N ALA A 249 4.36 -8.92 -4.20
CA ALA A 249 4.55 -8.18 -2.96
C ALA A 249 5.15 -6.80 -3.20
N ARG A 250 4.81 -5.86 -2.32
CA ARG A 250 5.44 -4.54 -2.21
C ARG A 250 6.22 -4.50 -0.91
N ALA A 251 7.47 -4.05 -0.95
CA ALA A 251 8.28 -3.89 0.25
C ALA A 251 8.92 -2.51 0.29
N VAL A 252 8.83 -1.81 1.42
CA VAL A 252 9.60 -0.58 1.65
C VAL A 252 10.81 -0.92 2.51
N VAL A 253 12.01 -0.61 2.01
CA VAL A 253 13.27 -1.05 2.60
C VAL A 253 14.23 0.13 2.81
N LYS A 254 14.80 0.24 4.01
CA LYS A 254 15.81 1.27 4.33
C LYS A 254 17.03 1.16 3.41
N GLN A 255 17.59 2.31 3.07
CA GLN A 255 18.88 2.37 2.39
C GLN A 255 20.02 2.18 3.40
N ALA A 256 21.21 1.86 2.88
CA ALA A 256 22.42 1.91 3.70
C ALA A 256 22.59 3.32 4.30
N PRO A 257 23.18 3.46 5.50
CA PRO A 257 23.50 4.76 6.06
C PRO A 257 24.33 5.58 5.06
N MET A 258 23.91 6.82 4.81
CA MET A 258 24.56 7.74 3.88
C MET A 258 24.94 9.03 4.61
N ALA A 259 26.09 9.60 4.24
CA ALA A 259 26.52 10.91 4.67
C ALA A 259 26.60 11.85 3.46
N PHE A 260 25.97 13.02 3.55
CA PHE A 260 26.10 14.08 2.55
C PHE A 260 27.20 15.04 3.01
N VAL A 261 28.25 15.19 2.19
CA VAL A 261 29.36 16.10 2.45
C VAL A 261 29.33 17.19 1.39
N PHE A 262 29.22 18.45 1.82
CA PHE A 262 29.13 19.61 0.95
C PHE A 262 30.49 20.27 0.78
N THR A 263 30.84 20.61 -0.46
CA THR A 263 32.10 21.29 -0.78
C THR A 263 32.09 22.74 -0.31
N GLY A 264 33.23 23.21 0.20
CA GLY A 264 33.42 24.60 0.61
C GLY A 264 33.77 25.54 -0.54
N GLN A 265 34.23 26.74 -0.18
CA GLN A 265 34.73 27.74 -1.13
C GLN A 265 35.95 27.19 -1.90
N GLY A 266 36.09 27.57 -3.18
CA GLY A 266 37.21 27.18 -4.05
C GLY A 266 36.89 26.10 -5.09
N SER A 267 35.73 25.42 -5.00
CA SER A 267 35.26 24.45 -6.01
C SER A 267 34.39 25.08 -7.11
N ALA A 268 34.19 26.39 -7.10
CA ALA A 268 33.29 27.07 -8.02
C ALA A 268 33.87 27.10 -9.45
N ALA A 269 33.00 26.86 -10.44
CA ALA A 269 33.34 26.93 -11.86
C ALA A 269 32.28 27.73 -12.64
N VAL A 270 32.70 28.38 -13.72
CA VAL A 270 31.80 29.10 -14.62
C VAL A 270 30.78 28.11 -15.20
N GLY A 271 29.50 28.42 -15.05
CA GLY A 271 28.41 27.57 -15.53
C GLY A 271 28.07 26.36 -14.64
N MET A 272 28.67 26.23 -13.45
CA MET A 272 28.33 25.11 -12.56
C MET A 272 26.84 25.11 -12.20
N GLY A 273 26.20 23.95 -12.30
CA GLY A 273 24.78 23.78 -11.97
C GLY A 273 23.78 24.23 -13.03
N MET A 274 24.22 24.89 -14.12
CA MET A 274 23.31 25.37 -15.16
C MET A 274 22.58 24.24 -15.91
N ASP A 275 23.16 23.05 -15.99
CA ASP A 275 22.49 21.88 -16.60
C ASP A 275 21.25 21.41 -15.81
N ARG A 276 21.10 21.85 -14.55
CA ARG A 276 19.99 21.48 -13.66
C ARG A 276 19.04 22.65 -13.35
N TYR A 277 19.35 23.87 -13.78
CA TYR A 277 18.54 25.08 -13.57
C TYR A 277 17.48 25.21 -14.67
#